data_AF-A0A3A4NIT5-F1
#
_entry.id   AF-A0A3A4NIT5-F1
#
_cell.length_a   1.000
_cell.length_b   1.000
_cell.length_c   1.000
_cell.angle_alpha   90.00
_cell.angle_beta   90.00
_cell.angle_gamma   90.00
#
_symmetry.space_group_name_H-M   'P 1'
#
loop_
_entity.id
_entity.type
_entity.pdbx_description
1 polymer ?
#
loop_
_entity_poly.entity_id
_entity_poly.type
_entity_poly.pdbx_seq_one_letter_code
_entity_poly.pdbx_strand_id
1 'polypeptide(L)'
;MRVHYVLNHGGTPAGKLADVEIHFEEGLLSGLKLVGASVWRSKKGESPTVLVPSRSYATASGVRYYDLLRASSDGAPAGEGTVEDPASKLAVKRFKEYVRDEYCRIAALPDEPAKAADRGSARKAAAR
;
A
#
# COMPACT_ATOMS: atom_id res chain seq x y z
N MET A 1 -11.23 0.72 -8.41
CA MET A 1 -9.89 1.18 -8.02
C MET A 1 -9.16 0.01 -7.41
N ARG A 2 -7.85 -0.08 -7.63
CA ARG A 2 -7.04 -1.19 -7.17
C ARG A 2 -5.72 -0.70 -6.62
N VAL A 3 -5.25 -1.31 -5.54
CA VAL A 3 -3.95 -1.02 -4.95
C VAL A 3 -2.94 -2.05 -5.44
N HIS A 4 -1.84 -1.57 -6.00
CA HIS A 4 -0.74 -2.36 -6.50
C HIS A 4 0.50 -2.14 -5.66
N TYR A 5 1.23 -3.22 -5.41
CA TYR A 5 2.49 -3.22 -4.68
C TYR A 5 3.61 -3.62 -5.61
N VAL A 6 4.56 -2.70 -5.82
CA VAL A 6 5.76 -2.97 -6.60
C VAL A 6 6.88 -3.27 -5.61
N LEU A 7 7.21 -4.54 -5.44
CA LEU A 7 8.20 -5.00 -4.45
C LEU A 7 9.60 -4.48 -4.82
N ASN A 8 10.33 -4.02 -3.81
CA ASN A 8 11.69 -3.51 -3.98
C ASN A 8 12.72 -4.65 -3.92
N HIS A 9 12.72 -5.51 -4.95
CA HIS A 9 13.67 -6.62 -5.04
C HIS A 9 15.14 -6.17 -5.14
N GLY A 10 15.38 -4.98 -5.72
CA GLY A 10 16.72 -4.39 -5.83
C GLY A 10 17.25 -3.78 -4.53
N GLY A 11 16.47 -3.78 -3.44
CA GLY A 11 16.88 -3.31 -2.12
C GLY A 11 17.28 -1.82 -2.06
N THR A 12 16.95 -1.03 -3.08
CA THR A 12 17.37 0.36 -3.21
C THR A 12 16.15 1.27 -3.41
N PRO A 13 15.88 2.25 -2.53
CA PRO A 13 16.63 2.58 -1.31
C PRO A 13 16.59 1.48 -0.25
N ALA A 14 17.66 1.38 0.56
CA ALA A 14 17.75 0.42 1.65
C ALA A 14 16.59 0.60 2.64
N GLY A 15 15.94 -0.51 2.98
CA GLY A 15 14.81 -0.54 3.89
C GLY A 15 13.46 -0.20 3.25
N LYS A 16 13.40 0.28 2.00
CA LYS A 16 12.13 0.33 1.25
C LYS A 16 11.73 -1.09 0.87
N LEU A 17 10.49 -1.47 1.15
CA LEU A 17 9.95 -2.81 0.91
C LEU A 17 9.12 -2.86 -0.36
N ALA A 18 8.30 -1.84 -0.61
CA ALA A 18 7.50 -1.74 -1.83
C ALA A 18 7.13 -0.28 -2.12
N ASP A 19 6.98 0.05 -3.40
CA ASP A 19 6.19 1.20 -3.82
C ASP A 19 4.71 0.80 -3.89
N VAL A 20 3.82 1.74 -3.59
CA VAL A 20 2.36 1.53 -3.58
C VAL A 20 1.73 2.46 -4.59
N GLU A 21 1.00 1.88 -5.53
CA GLU A 21 0.27 2.61 -6.58
C GLU A 21 -1.23 2.35 -6.45
N ILE A 22 -2.05 3.38 -6.58
CA ILE A 22 -3.52 3.24 -6.63
C ILE A 22 -3.96 3.51 -8.06
N HIS A 23 -4.50 2.50 -8.72
CA HIS A 23 -4.97 2.57 -10.11
C HIS A 23 -6.47 2.91 -10.10
N PHE A 24 -6.81 4.00 -10.79
CA PHE A 24 -8.20 4.40 -11.00
C PHE A 24 -8.72 3.73 -12.26
N GLU A 25 -9.73 2.88 -12.11
CA GLU A 25 -10.25 2.03 -13.19
C GLU A 25 -11.54 2.61 -13.79
N GLU A 26 -12.21 3.52 -13.07
CA GLU A 26 -13.54 4.03 -13.42
C GLU A 26 -13.65 5.53 -13.12
N GLY A 27 -14.61 6.20 -13.78
CA GLY A 27 -14.91 7.61 -13.58
C GLY A 27 -13.91 8.57 -14.25
N LEU A 28 -13.95 9.84 -13.84
CA LEU A 28 -13.14 10.93 -14.42
C LEU A 28 -11.62 10.68 -14.35
N LEU A 29 -11.17 9.93 -13.34
CA LEU A 29 -9.76 9.62 -13.14
C LEU A 29 -9.32 8.30 -13.78
N SER A 30 -10.21 7.60 -14.51
CA SER A 30 -9.90 6.32 -15.13
C SER A 30 -8.66 6.42 -16.03
N GLY A 31 -7.77 5.45 -15.92
CA GLY A 31 -6.49 5.42 -16.63
C GLY A 31 -5.35 6.15 -15.93
N LEU A 32 -5.62 6.85 -14.82
CA LEU A 32 -4.59 7.45 -13.98
C LEU A 32 -4.19 6.52 -12.84
N LYS A 33 -2.98 6.76 -12.31
CA LYS A 33 -2.51 6.17 -11.06
C LYS A 33 -2.04 7.23 -10.08
N LEU A 34 -2.40 7.07 -8.81
CA LEU A 34 -1.76 7.82 -7.72
C LEU A 34 -0.50 7.07 -7.28
N VAL A 35 0.62 7.78 -7.29
CA VAL A 35 1.95 7.27 -6.91
C VAL A 35 2.54 8.07 -5.74
N GLY A 36 3.60 7.55 -5.14
CA GLY A 36 4.35 8.22 -4.06
C GLY A 36 4.05 7.70 -2.65
N ALA A 37 3.16 6.71 -2.52
CA ALA A 37 3.06 5.91 -1.30
C ALA A 37 4.09 4.77 -1.33
N SER A 38 4.58 4.36 -0.18
CA SER A 38 5.58 3.28 -0.06
C SER A 38 5.56 2.61 1.31
N VAL A 39 5.95 1.33 1.33
CA VAL A 39 6.12 0.53 2.54
C VAL A 39 7.60 0.44 2.90
N TRP A 40 7.93 0.65 4.17
CA TRP A 40 9.29 0.67 4.68
C TRP A 40 9.45 -0.27 5.86
N ARG A 41 10.61 -0.92 5.97
CA ARG A 41 10.99 -1.71 7.14
C ARG A 41 10.99 -0.83 8.38
N SER A 42 10.41 -1.32 9.47
CA SER A 42 10.54 -0.64 10.76
C SER A 42 11.99 -0.66 11.25
N LYS A 43 12.44 0.45 11.84
CA LYS A 43 13.78 0.57 12.42
C LYS A 43 13.97 -0.28 13.69
N LYS A 44 12.88 -0.68 14.36
CA LYS A 44 12.91 -1.39 15.66
C LYS A 44 12.45 -2.86 15.59
N GLY A 45 12.30 -3.41 14.38
CA GLY A 45 11.73 -4.76 14.21
C GLY A 45 10.21 -4.84 14.41
N GLU A 46 9.53 -3.69 14.53
CA GLU A 46 8.07 -3.60 14.57
C GLU A 46 7.45 -3.79 13.18
N SER A 47 6.12 -3.71 13.08
CA SER A 47 5.42 -3.78 11.79
C SER A 47 5.90 -2.71 10.80
N PRO A 48 5.89 -2.98 9.48
CA PRO A 48 6.31 -2.02 8.47
C PRO A 48 5.59 -0.67 8.57
N THR A 49 6.30 0.41 8.26
CA THR A 49 5.76 1.76 8.23
C THR A 49 5.31 2.12 6.82
N VAL A 50 4.16 2.78 6.69
CA VAL A 50 3.67 3.31 5.41
C VAL A 50 3.90 4.82 5.34
N LEU A 51 4.63 5.25 4.32
CA LEU A 51 4.75 6.65 3.94
C LEU A 51 3.78 6.93 2.79
N VAL A 52 3.15 8.10 2.82
CA VAL A 52 2.23 8.59 1.78
C VAL A 52 2.93 9.71 1.00
N PRO A 53 2.40 10.11 -0.17
CA PRO A 53 2.98 11.21 -0.93
C PRO A 53 3.17 12.43 -0.02
N SER A 54 4.37 12.98 -0.03
CA SER A 54 4.77 14.05 0.88
C SER A 54 5.67 15.04 0.15
N ARG A 55 5.68 16.28 0.63
CA ARG A 55 6.53 17.35 0.10
C ARG A 55 7.46 17.87 1.18
N SER A 56 8.71 18.15 0.79
CA SER A 56 9.68 18.81 1.66
C SER A 56 9.53 20.32 1.63
N TYR A 57 9.93 20.97 2.72
CA TYR A 57 10.11 22.42 2.80
C TYR A 57 11.26 22.75 3.74
N ALA A 58 11.96 23.85 3.45
CA ALA A 58 13.06 24.32 4.28
C ALA A 58 12.54 25.14 5.47
N THR A 59 13.13 24.92 6.64
CA THR A 59 12.97 25.71 7.86
C THR A 59 14.33 26.21 8.32
N ALA A 60 14.36 27.19 9.22
CA ALA A 60 15.62 27.66 9.82
C ALA A 60 16.42 26.52 10.52
N SER A 61 15.73 25.45 10.94
CA SER A 61 16.31 24.29 11.62
C SER A 61 16.52 23.07 10.71
N GLY A 62 16.35 23.19 9.39
CA GLY A 62 16.59 22.10 8.44
C GLY A 62 15.41 21.81 7.50
N VAL A 63 15.35 20.60 6.96
CA VAL A 63 14.26 20.19 6.04
C VAL A 63 13.18 19.46 6.81
N ARG A 64 11.93 19.89 6.61
CA ARG A 64 10.73 19.24 7.17
C ARG A 64 9.88 18.69 6.03
N TYR A 65 8.97 17.78 6.36
CA TYR A 65 8.09 17.11 5.41
C TYR A 65 6.65 17.16 5.91
N TYR A 66 5.70 17.26 4.97
CA TYR A 66 4.29 17.10 5.27
C TYR A 66 3.61 16.18 4.26
N ASP A 67 2.63 15.42 4.73
CA ASP A 67 1.84 14.49 3.93
C ASP A 67 0.84 15.27 3.04
N LEU A 68 0.68 14.81 1.80
CA LEU A 68 -0.25 15.34 0.79
C LEU A 68 -1.59 14.59 0.77
N LEU A 69 -1.67 13.41 1.41
CA LEU A 69 -2.93 12.70 1.56
C LEU A 69 -3.78 13.35 2.66
N ARG A 70 -5.02 13.72 2.31
CA ARG A 70 -5.99 14.35 3.21
C ARG A 70 -7.31 13.61 3.15
N ALA A 71 -8.05 13.65 4.25
CA ALA A 71 -9.44 13.23 4.24
C ALA A 71 -10.26 14.24 3.43
N SER A 72 -11.25 13.75 2.68
CA SER A 72 -12.26 14.60 2.05
C SER A 72 -13.40 14.87 3.04
N SER A 73 -13.99 16.06 2.97
CA SER A 73 -15.20 16.43 3.73
C SER A 73 -16.36 15.49 3.42
N ASP A 74 -16.43 14.99 2.19
CA ASP A 74 -17.57 14.20 1.69
C ASP A 74 -17.50 12.72 2.08
N GLY A 75 -16.39 12.28 2.69
CA GLY A 75 -16.16 10.90 3.12
C GLY A 75 -16.05 10.72 4.64
N ALA A 76 -16.07 11.81 5.41
CA ALA A 76 -16.12 11.77 6.86
C ALA A 76 -17.58 11.83 7.32
N PRO A 77 -18.00 11.05 8.34
CA PRO A 77 -19.28 11.31 8.98
C PRO A 77 -19.22 12.71 9.62
N ALA A 78 -19.90 13.66 8.97
CA ALA A 78 -20.22 15.03 9.40
C ALA A 78 -19.19 15.72 10.33
N GLY A 79 -18.36 16.59 9.74
CA GLY A 79 -17.62 17.61 10.46
C GLY A 79 -16.92 18.54 9.48
N GLU A 80 -17.18 19.85 9.57
CA GLU A 80 -16.53 20.87 8.75
C GLU A 80 -15.01 20.74 8.88
N GLY A 81 -14.38 20.28 7.80
CA GLY A 81 -13.01 19.78 7.78
C GLY A 81 -11.97 20.86 8.02
N THR A 82 -11.71 21.16 9.29
CA THR A 82 -10.44 21.79 9.67
C THR A 82 -9.35 20.72 9.68
N VAL A 83 -8.12 21.07 9.27
CA VAL A 83 -6.95 20.17 9.18
C VAL A 83 -6.67 19.38 10.47
N GLU A 84 -7.25 19.80 11.60
CA GLU A 84 -7.07 19.20 12.92
C GLU A 84 -8.19 18.25 13.35
N ASP A 85 -9.24 18.05 12.56
CA ASP A 85 -10.35 17.17 12.90
C ASP A 85 -9.87 15.71 13.13
N PRO A 86 -10.19 15.11 14.29
CA PRO A 86 -9.81 13.74 14.61
C PRO A 86 -10.34 12.70 13.61
N ALA A 87 -11.50 12.93 12.97
CA ALA A 87 -12.03 12.01 11.97
C ALA A 87 -11.19 12.03 10.68
N SER A 88 -10.69 13.20 10.29
CA SER A 88 -9.78 13.36 9.15
C SER A 88 -8.45 12.60 9.34
N LYS A 89 -7.89 12.63 10.56
CA LYS A 89 -6.69 11.84 10.90
C LYS A 89 -6.95 10.34 10.88
N LEU A 90 -8.16 9.93 11.26
CA LEU A 90 -8.57 8.52 11.28
C LEU A 90 -8.63 7.92 9.87
N ALA A 91 -9.12 8.66 8.86
CA ALA A 91 -9.19 8.17 7.49
C ALA A 91 -7.78 7.87 6.92
N VAL A 92 -6.83 8.81 7.09
CA VAL A 92 -5.44 8.61 6.66
C VAL A 92 -4.79 7.45 7.42
N LYS A 93 -5.06 7.32 8.73
CA LYS A 93 -4.57 6.20 9.54
C LYS A 93 -5.08 4.86 9.01
N ARG A 94 -6.39 4.73 8.76
CA ARG A 94 -7.00 3.52 8.20
C ARG A 94 -6.40 3.14 6.85
N PHE A 95 -6.14 4.12 5.99
CA PHE A 95 -5.46 3.87 4.72
C PHE A 95 -4.05 3.29 4.94
N LYS A 96 -3.25 3.89 5.83
CA LYS A 96 -1.91 3.38 6.16
C LYS A 96 -1.96 1.96 6.74
N GLU A 97 -2.95 1.67 7.59
CA GLU A 97 -3.16 0.33 8.17
C GLU A 97 -3.54 -0.70 7.10
N TYR A 98 -4.52 -0.38 6.24
CA TYR A 98 -4.90 -1.24 5.11
C TYR A 98 -3.68 -1.56 4.23
N VAL A 99 -2.91 -0.53 3.86
CA VAL A 99 -1.75 -0.70 2.98
C VAL A 99 -0.71 -1.64 3.60
N ARG A 100 -0.43 -1.46 4.89
CA ARG A 100 0.51 -2.28 5.64
C ARG A 100 0.05 -3.73 5.73
N ASP A 101 -1.21 -3.94 6.12
CA ASP A 101 -1.73 -5.27 6.39
C ASP A 101 -1.87 -6.10 5.11
N GLU A 102 -2.21 -5.45 3.99
CA GLU A 102 -2.18 -6.06 2.64
C GLU A 102 -0.75 -6.41 2.21
N TYR A 103 0.23 -5.51 2.41
CA TYR A 103 1.63 -5.83 2.15
C TYR A 103 2.10 -7.03 2.95
N CYS A 104 1.79 -7.11 4.25
CA CYS A 104 2.17 -8.23 5.10
C CYS A 104 1.56 -9.56 4.59
N ARG A 105 0.32 -9.53 4.10
CA ARG A 105 -0.30 -10.70 3.47
C ARG A 105 0.44 -11.13 2.21
N ILE A 106 0.76 -10.18 1.32
CA ILE A 106 1.53 -10.45 0.09
C ILE A 106 2.92 -11.00 0.42
N ALA A 107 3.63 -10.38 1.36
CA ALA A 107 4.98 -10.78 1.76
C ALA A 107 5.04 -12.14 2.48
N ALA A 108 3.90 -12.63 2.98
CA ALA A 108 3.77 -13.97 3.56
C ALA A 108 3.40 -15.04 2.51
N LEU A 109 3.07 -14.64 1.28
CA LEU A 109 2.85 -15.62 0.20
C LEU A 109 4.17 -16.27 -0.18
N PRO A 110 4.17 -17.58 -0.50
CA PRO A 110 5.35 -18.24 -1.04
C PRO A 110 5.72 -17.64 -2.41
N ASP A 111 7.03 -17.58 -2.71
CA ASP A 111 7.56 -17.01 -3.96
C ASP A 111 7.08 -17.77 -5.23
N GLU A 112 6.65 -19.03 -5.10
CA GLU A 112 5.99 -19.78 -6.17
C GLU A 112 4.48 -19.91 -5.89
N PRO A 113 3.60 -19.60 -6.86
CA PRO A 113 2.21 -20.02 -6.75
C PRO A 113 2.20 -21.54 -6.67
N ALA A 114 1.62 -22.10 -5.60
CA ALA A 114 1.55 -23.54 -5.37
C ALA A 114 1.21 -24.25 -6.69
N LYS A 115 2.16 -25.01 -7.25
CA LYS A 115 1.95 -25.79 -8.47
C LYS A 115 0.62 -26.51 -8.32
N ALA A 116 -0.34 -26.18 -9.19
CA ALA A 116 -1.62 -26.85 -9.23
C ALA A 116 -1.34 -28.35 -9.25
N ALA A 117 -1.72 -29.03 -8.16
CA ALA A 117 -1.50 -30.45 -8.00
C ALA A 117 -1.96 -31.15 -9.28
N ASP A 118 -1.01 -31.79 -9.96
CA ASP A 118 -1.20 -32.54 -11.18
C ASP A 118 -2.28 -33.61 -10.96
N ARG A 119 -3.53 -33.30 -11.33
CA ARG A 119 -4.65 -34.25 -11.34
C ARG A 119 -4.60 -35.11 -12.60
N GLY A 120 -3.42 -35.60 -12.96
CA GLY A 120 -3.12 -36.12 -14.28
C GLY A 120 -2.39 -37.46 -14.33
N SER A 121 -2.52 -38.35 -13.32
CA SER A 121 -1.84 -39.66 -13.40
C SER A 121 -2.59 -40.85 -12.77
N ALA A 122 -3.93 -40.89 -12.84
CA ALA A 122 -4.69 -42.01 -12.26
C ALA A 122 -5.74 -42.65 -13.19
N ARG A 123 -5.69 -42.44 -14.52
CA ARG A 123 -6.57 -43.15 -15.47
C ARG A 123 -5.79 -43.80 -16.61
N LYS A 124 -4.95 -44.78 -16.30
CA LYS A 124 -4.54 -45.80 -17.27
C LYS A 124 -4.21 -47.13 -16.60
N ALA A 125 -5.20 -47.70 -15.90
CA ALA A 125 -5.15 -49.06 -15.40
C ALA A 125 -6.57 -49.67 -15.41
N ALA A 126 -7.21 -49.72 -16.59
CA ALA A 126 -8.41 -50.53 -16.81
C ALA A 126 -8.69 -50.62 -18.32
N ALA A 127 -8.01 -51.55 -19.00
CA ALA A 127 -8.50 -52.18 -20.23
C ALA A 127 -7.71 -53.48 -20.40
N ARG A 128 -8.31 -54.56 -19.93
CA ARG A 128 -7.97 -55.94 -20.25
C ARG A 128 -8.98 -56.42 -21.28
#